data_AF-A0A2E9I698-F1
#
_entry.id   AF-A0A2E9I698-F1
#
_cell.length_a   1.000
_cell.length_b   1.000
_cell.length_c   1.000
_cell.angle_alpha   90.00
_cell.angle_beta   90.00
_cell.angle_gamma   90.00
#
_symmetry.space_group_name_H-M   'P 1'
#
loop_
_entity.id
_entity.type
_entity.pdbx_description
1 polymer ?
#
loop_
_entity_poly.entity_id
_entity_poly.type
_entity_poly.pdbx_seq_one_letter_code
_entity_poly.pdbx_strand_id
1 'polypeptide(L)'
;MVNAAVDHTTGPTLRISPERRDFMTFTLWALVTFVQFPGDELLLYPLALYYAFAIWRDQTLIIPLIARAWIVLLFPTWCLITVLWAAVPMAAFTFSLYLFLTLIVCFQVAASLSPRQIMHAICLATSIIAIIHLVVAYGLGVGDLGIFPSKNTMGKNMVILWLVTFATFLDPGTRWPSRLAALGMAGVAAWLSFLSSSATAMLLVLASTLLLASGAVILRGGLLRASRLATLFLLFGSLLVVALAILPYQQVDPVDAVLSRFGKDSTLTGRTVLWQYAEDQIRERPLLGVGANGFWRYQDSPLIQKIYAEFFKGPWDVFNFHNSYYEIAVHQGLIGLGFAGLALLWGAFMISRWAFTDGSMPSVYIFAHMMVVLVRTMTEADFLKPFVLFHMIFWIGALAAVKRRRG
;
A
#
# COMPACT_ATOMS: atom_id res chain seq x y z
N MET A 1 68.26 -18.12 -3.93
CA MET A 1 67.78 -16.89 -4.60
C MET A 1 67.03 -17.33 -5.86
N VAL A 2 65.76 -17.07 -6.14
CA VAL A 2 64.72 -16.21 -5.56
C VAL A 2 63.38 -16.75 -6.12
N ASN A 3 62.36 -16.77 -5.25
CA ASN A 3 60.90 -16.73 -5.47
C ASN A 3 60.22 -17.78 -6.37
N ALA A 4 59.72 -18.82 -5.71
CA ALA A 4 58.40 -19.35 -6.02
C ALA A 4 57.36 -18.25 -5.77
N ALA A 5 56.69 -17.79 -6.82
CA ALA A 5 55.53 -16.92 -6.70
C ALA A 5 54.42 -17.70 -5.99
N VAL A 6 54.13 -17.29 -4.76
CA VAL A 6 52.94 -17.73 -4.03
C VAL A 6 51.75 -17.15 -4.78
N ASP A 7 51.08 -18.00 -5.54
CA ASP A 7 49.76 -17.71 -6.09
C ASP A 7 48.81 -17.51 -4.91
N HIS A 8 48.49 -16.25 -4.62
CA HIS A 8 47.54 -15.89 -3.60
C HIS A 8 46.18 -16.44 -4.02
N THR A 9 45.83 -17.57 -3.41
CA THR A 9 44.51 -18.16 -3.33
C THR A 9 43.44 -17.08 -3.18
N THR A 10 42.85 -16.64 -4.30
CA THR A 10 41.61 -15.88 -4.26
C THR A 10 40.53 -16.85 -3.81
N GLY A 11 40.29 -16.91 -2.51
CA GLY A 11 39.13 -17.60 -1.95
C GLY A 11 37.85 -17.16 -2.66
N PRO A 12 36.77 -17.94 -2.61
CA PRO A 12 35.53 -17.60 -3.30
C PRO A 12 35.03 -16.22 -2.85
N THR A 13 35.19 -15.22 -3.72
CA THR A 13 34.67 -13.86 -3.46
C THR A 13 33.18 -13.84 -3.76
N LEU A 14 32.36 -13.57 -2.75
CA LEU A 14 30.91 -13.41 -2.94
C LEU A 14 30.65 -12.15 -3.77
N ARG A 15 30.47 -12.30 -5.09
CA ARG A 15 30.11 -11.20 -5.98
C ARG A 15 28.58 -11.08 -6.07
N ILE A 16 28.01 -10.10 -5.38
CA ILE A 16 26.59 -9.74 -5.50
C ILE A 16 26.44 -8.74 -6.65
N SER A 17 25.66 -9.09 -7.68
CA SER A 17 25.38 -8.16 -8.78
C SER A 17 24.55 -6.96 -8.30
N PRO A 18 24.67 -5.78 -8.95
CA PRO A 18 23.86 -4.60 -8.60
C PRO A 18 22.35 -4.89 -8.55
N GLU A 19 21.87 -5.67 -9.52
CA GLU A 19 20.48 -6.11 -9.62
C GLU A 19 20.04 -6.99 -8.44
N ARG A 20 20.87 -7.95 -8.03
CA ARG A 20 20.58 -8.80 -6.85
C ARG A 20 20.57 -7.98 -5.56
N ARG A 21 21.51 -7.04 -5.42
CA ARG A 21 21.55 -6.12 -4.28
C ARG A 21 20.25 -5.30 -4.21
N ASP A 22 19.85 -4.66 -5.30
CA ASP A 22 18.63 -3.82 -5.30
C ASP A 22 17.37 -4.66 -5.04
N PHE A 23 17.31 -5.89 -5.57
CA PHE A 23 16.23 -6.84 -5.26
C PHE A 23 16.18 -7.22 -3.77
N MET A 24 17.33 -7.55 -3.16
CA MET A 24 17.41 -7.89 -1.75
C MET A 24 17.04 -6.71 -0.85
N THR A 25 17.56 -5.52 -1.16
CA THR A 25 17.27 -4.31 -0.38
C THR A 25 15.79 -3.92 -0.48
N PHE A 26 15.17 -4.03 -1.66
CA PHE A 26 13.74 -3.79 -1.80
C PHE A 26 12.89 -4.87 -1.11
N THR A 27 13.30 -6.14 -1.16
CA THR A 27 12.63 -7.22 -0.40
C THR A 27 12.65 -6.93 1.10
N LEU A 28 13.81 -6.51 1.64
CA LEU A 28 13.93 -6.16 3.06
C LEU A 28 13.10 -4.91 3.40
N TRP A 29 13.12 -3.89 2.55
CA TRP A 29 12.25 -2.72 2.71
C TRP A 29 10.77 -3.10 2.75
N ALA A 30 10.32 -3.91 1.78
CA ALA A 30 8.95 -4.39 1.73
C ALA A 30 8.58 -5.21 2.97
N LEU A 31 9.50 -6.02 3.50
CA LEU A 31 9.29 -6.82 4.71
C LEU A 31 9.02 -5.92 5.92
N VAL A 32 9.87 -4.92 6.15
CA VAL A 32 9.77 -4.01 7.30
C VAL A 32 8.58 -3.05 7.18
N THR A 33 8.23 -2.63 5.96
CA THR A 33 7.10 -1.72 5.71
C THR A 33 5.74 -2.42 5.57
N PHE A 34 5.72 -3.75 5.64
CA PHE A 34 4.49 -4.55 5.58
C PHE A 34 3.79 -4.65 6.94
N VAL A 35 4.57 -4.79 8.02
CA VAL A 35 4.10 -4.79 9.40
C VAL A 35 5.10 -4.00 10.24
N GLN A 36 4.62 -2.96 10.91
CA GLN A 36 5.42 -2.20 11.88
C GLN A 36 5.56 -3.01 13.17
N PHE A 37 6.75 -2.99 13.75
CA PHE A 37 7.06 -3.67 15.00
C PHE A 37 8.02 -2.82 15.84
N PRO A 38 8.07 -3.01 17.17
CA PRO A 38 8.98 -2.25 18.03
C PRO A 38 10.44 -2.42 17.57
N GLY A 39 11.15 -1.30 17.35
CA GLY A 39 12.54 -1.33 16.88
C GLY A 39 12.69 -1.44 15.36
N ASP A 40 11.61 -1.35 14.58
CA ASP A 40 11.69 -1.36 13.12
C ASP A 40 12.55 -0.21 12.55
N GLU A 41 12.70 0.88 13.31
CA GLU A 41 13.59 1.99 13.00
C GLU A 41 15.06 1.59 12.85
N LEU A 42 15.50 0.53 13.56
CA LEU A 42 16.86 0.00 13.47
C LEU A 42 17.15 -0.61 12.09
N LEU A 43 16.12 -1.04 11.37
CA LEU A 43 16.22 -1.52 10.00
C LEU A 43 15.88 -0.41 9.00
N LEU A 44 14.87 0.40 9.29
CA LEU A 44 14.42 1.46 8.39
C LEU A 44 15.47 2.56 8.22
N TYR A 45 16.20 2.96 9.27
CA TYR A 45 17.20 4.03 9.14
C TYR A 45 18.41 3.63 8.26
N PRO A 46 19.05 2.46 8.43
CA PRO A 46 20.08 2.01 7.50
C PRO A 46 19.56 1.85 6.07
N LEU A 47 18.34 1.33 5.89
CA LEU A 47 17.73 1.20 4.57
C LEU A 47 17.43 2.57 3.94
N ALA A 48 16.93 3.52 4.71
CA ALA A 48 16.70 4.90 4.27
C ALA A 48 18.01 5.55 3.82
N LEU A 49 19.10 5.34 4.56
CA LEU A 49 20.43 5.81 4.18
C LEU A 49 20.92 5.13 2.89
N TYR A 50 20.67 3.83 2.74
CA TYR A 50 20.96 3.13 1.50
C TYR A 50 20.19 3.74 0.32
N TYR A 51 18.89 4.00 0.47
CA TYR A 51 18.10 4.61 -0.59
C TYR A 51 18.54 6.05 -0.88
N ALA A 52 18.92 6.82 0.15
CA ALA A 52 19.56 8.14 0.00
C ALA A 52 20.79 8.06 -0.91
N PHE A 53 21.68 7.09 -0.66
CA PHE A 53 22.84 6.83 -1.52
C PHE A 53 22.46 6.30 -2.91
N ALA A 54 21.48 5.40 -3.00
CA ALA A 54 21.04 4.80 -4.26
C ALA A 54 20.45 5.85 -5.22
N ILE A 55 19.81 6.90 -4.70
CA ILE A 55 19.34 8.03 -5.53
C ILE A 55 20.51 8.74 -6.19
N TRP A 56 21.56 9.03 -5.44
CA TRP A 56 22.76 9.68 -5.97
C TRP A 56 23.46 8.78 -7.00
N ARG A 57 23.59 7.49 -6.69
CA ARG A 57 24.18 6.48 -7.57
C ARG A 57 23.40 6.33 -8.89
N ASP A 58 22.08 6.23 -8.82
CA ASP A 58 21.19 5.94 -9.96
C ASP A 58 20.54 7.21 -10.54
N GLN A 59 21.10 8.39 -10.26
CA GLN A 59 20.53 9.70 -10.63
C GLN A 59 20.25 9.83 -12.14
N THR A 60 21.08 9.21 -12.98
CA THR A 60 20.92 9.20 -14.44
C THR A 60 19.67 8.44 -14.91
N LEU A 61 19.20 7.48 -14.11
CA LEU A 61 17.96 6.73 -14.35
C LEU A 61 16.75 7.42 -13.71
N ILE A 62 16.94 7.99 -12.52
CA ILE A 62 15.87 8.55 -11.69
C ILE A 62 15.44 9.93 -12.18
N ILE A 63 16.37 10.84 -12.50
CA ILE A 63 16.04 12.22 -12.90
C ILE A 63 15.10 12.27 -14.12
N PRO A 64 15.35 11.51 -15.22
CA PRO A 64 14.42 11.49 -16.34
C PRO A 64 13.04 10.91 -15.99
N LEU A 65 12.97 9.98 -15.04
CA LEU A 65 11.72 9.41 -14.55
C LEU A 65 10.95 10.45 -13.72
N ILE A 66 11.63 11.17 -12.83
CA ILE A 66 11.05 12.30 -12.08
C ILE A 66 10.51 13.36 -13.04
N ALA A 67 11.26 13.76 -14.06
CA ALA A 67 10.81 14.75 -15.04
C ALA A 67 9.50 14.34 -15.74
N ARG A 68 9.27 13.03 -15.95
CA ARG A 68 8.05 12.49 -16.58
C ARG A 68 6.90 12.26 -15.60
N ALA A 69 7.20 12.14 -14.32
CA ALA A 69 6.25 11.79 -13.26
C ALA A 69 6.24 12.82 -12.13
N TRP A 70 6.60 14.07 -12.43
CA TRP A 70 6.74 15.16 -11.45
C TRP A 70 5.44 15.42 -10.68
N ILE A 71 4.29 15.10 -11.29
CA ILE A 71 2.96 15.20 -10.68
C ILE A 71 2.90 14.43 -9.35
N VAL A 72 3.60 13.30 -9.23
CA VAL A 72 3.63 12.49 -7.99
C VAL A 72 4.28 13.25 -6.83
N LEU A 73 5.17 14.22 -7.13
CA LEU A 73 5.87 15.02 -6.13
C LEU A 73 5.10 16.27 -5.70
N LEU A 74 3.97 16.61 -6.33
CA LEU A 74 3.18 17.78 -5.94
C LEU A 74 2.68 17.70 -4.50
N PHE A 75 2.07 16.56 -4.13
CA PHE A 75 1.53 16.37 -2.79
C PHE A 75 2.59 16.37 -1.67
N PRO A 76 3.70 15.62 -1.73
CA PRO A 76 4.72 15.69 -0.69
C PRO A 76 5.38 17.06 -0.60
N THR A 77 5.55 17.78 -1.71
CA THR A 77 6.02 19.17 -1.71
C THR A 77 5.02 20.10 -1.04
N TRP A 78 3.72 19.91 -1.27
CA TRP A 78 2.68 20.64 -0.57
C TRP A 78 2.72 20.40 0.94
N CYS A 79 2.85 19.14 1.38
CA CYS A 79 2.98 18.79 2.79
C CYS A 79 4.16 19.54 3.45
N LEU A 80 5.31 19.66 2.78
CA LEU A 80 6.46 20.45 3.26
C LEU A 80 6.12 21.93 3.42
N ILE A 81 5.36 22.51 2.51
CA ILE A 81 4.91 23.91 2.61
C ILE A 81 3.95 24.08 3.80
N THR A 82 3.11 23.09 4.08
CA THR A 82 2.14 23.17 5.19
C THR A 82 2.78 23.24 6.58
N VAL A 83 4.07 22.91 6.70
CA VAL A 83 4.86 23.10 7.93
C VAL A 83 4.80 24.54 8.44
N LEU A 84 4.67 25.52 7.53
CA LEU A 84 4.64 26.95 7.85
C LEU A 84 3.43 27.36 8.71
N TRP A 85 2.32 26.63 8.64
CA TRP A 85 1.11 26.90 9.44
C TRP A 85 0.62 25.70 10.23
N ALA A 86 1.40 24.62 10.28
CA ALA A 86 1.05 23.43 11.04
C ALA A 86 1.06 23.71 12.54
N ALA A 87 0.09 23.15 13.24
CA ALA A 87 -0.05 23.33 14.69
C ALA A 87 1.14 22.76 15.49
N VAL A 88 1.88 21.80 14.93
CA VAL A 88 3.16 21.27 15.44
C VAL A 88 4.16 21.19 14.28
N PRO A 89 4.94 22.25 14.00
CA PRO A 89 5.79 22.33 12.80
C PRO A 89 6.79 21.17 12.68
N MET A 90 7.41 20.76 13.80
CA MET A 90 8.38 19.65 13.77
C MET A 90 7.75 18.32 13.39
N ALA A 91 6.55 18.00 13.92
CA ALA A 91 5.84 16.78 13.57
C ALA A 91 5.37 16.79 12.10
N ALA A 92 4.91 17.95 11.61
CA ALA A 92 4.55 18.15 10.21
C ALA A 92 5.75 18.00 9.27
N PHE A 93 6.91 18.53 9.67
CA PHE A 93 8.15 18.42 8.90
C PHE A 93 8.61 16.97 8.79
N THR A 94 8.66 16.24 9.92
CA THR A 94 9.02 14.82 9.95
C THR A 94 8.10 13.98 9.08
N PHE A 95 6.78 14.18 9.19
CA PHE A 95 5.80 13.49 8.33
C PHE A 95 6.05 13.76 6.84
N SER A 96 6.26 15.03 6.48
CA SER A 96 6.46 15.45 5.10
C SER A 96 7.78 14.91 4.53
N LEU A 97 8.85 14.90 5.33
CA LEU A 97 10.13 14.31 4.96
C LEU A 97 10.01 12.80 4.74
N TYR A 98 9.31 12.08 5.62
CA TYR A 98 9.08 10.64 5.45
C TYR A 98 8.22 10.32 4.23
N LEU A 99 7.22 11.16 3.93
CA LEU A 99 6.42 11.00 2.72
C LEU A 99 7.25 11.25 1.45
N PHE A 100 8.11 12.29 1.46
CA PHE A 100 9.02 12.57 0.36
C PHE A 100 9.99 11.39 0.14
N LEU A 101 10.61 10.91 1.21
CA LEU A 101 11.49 9.74 1.17
C LEU A 101 10.75 8.50 0.65
N THR A 102 9.51 8.26 1.08
CA THR A 102 8.66 7.15 0.60
C THR A 102 8.54 7.19 -0.93
N LEU A 103 8.18 8.34 -1.51
CA LEU A 103 8.01 8.47 -2.95
C LEU A 103 9.33 8.37 -3.71
N ILE A 104 10.41 8.91 -3.15
CA ILE A 104 11.74 8.78 -3.76
C ILE A 104 12.21 7.32 -3.76
N VAL A 105 11.92 6.53 -2.71
CA VAL A 105 12.14 5.08 -2.72
C VAL A 105 11.33 4.43 -3.85
N CYS A 106 10.06 4.83 -4.05
CA CYS A 106 9.26 4.34 -5.18
C CYS A 106 9.91 4.65 -6.55
N PHE A 107 10.48 5.85 -6.73
CA PHE A 107 11.24 6.22 -7.93
C PHE A 107 12.48 5.34 -8.13
N GLN A 108 13.29 5.15 -7.10
CA GLN A 108 14.49 4.31 -7.17
C GLN A 108 14.14 2.86 -7.52
N VAL A 109 13.13 2.29 -6.87
CA VAL A 109 12.69 0.91 -7.09
C VAL A 109 12.15 0.73 -8.51
N ALA A 110 11.31 1.65 -8.99
CA ALA A 110 10.79 1.61 -10.36
C ALA A 110 11.91 1.80 -11.40
N ALA A 111 12.92 2.62 -11.11
CA ALA A 111 14.07 2.86 -11.97
C ALA A 111 15.03 1.66 -12.04
N SER A 112 15.26 0.96 -10.93
CA SER A 112 16.27 -0.10 -10.81
C SER A 112 15.73 -1.50 -11.14
N LEU A 113 14.51 -1.83 -10.72
CA LEU A 113 13.95 -3.19 -10.86
C LEU A 113 13.00 -3.32 -12.05
N SER A 114 12.92 -4.54 -12.58
CA SER A 114 11.85 -4.92 -13.51
C SER A 114 10.53 -5.16 -12.76
N PRO A 115 9.37 -5.00 -13.41
CA PRO A 115 8.07 -5.27 -12.79
C PRO A 115 7.93 -6.66 -12.15
N ARG A 116 8.55 -7.67 -12.77
CA ARG A 116 8.54 -9.05 -12.28
C ARG A 116 9.40 -9.20 -11.02
N GLN A 117 10.55 -8.53 -10.96
CA GLN A 117 11.37 -8.50 -9.75
C GLN A 117 10.67 -7.79 -8.60
N ILE A 118 9.98 -6.67 -8.87
CA ILE A 118 9.18 -5.98 -7.86
C ILE A 118 8.11 -6.93 -7.31
N MET A 119 7.36 -7.60 -8.19
CA MET A 119 6.35 -8.59 -7.80
C MET A 119 6.96 -9.73 -6.98
N HIS A 120 8.09 -10.30 -7.38
CA HIS A 120 8.77 -11.38 -6.66
C HIS A 120 9.34 -10.94 -5.31
N ALA A 121 9.88 -9.73 -5.21
CA ALA A 121 10.38 -9.16 -3.95
C ALA A 121 9.25 -8.97 -2.94
N ILE A 122 8.11 -8.41 -3.38
CA ILE A 122 6.91 -8.27 -2.54
C ILE A 122 6.37 -9.66 -2.16
N CYS A 123 6.31 -10.60 -3.11
CA CYS A 123 5.87 -11.97 -2.83
C CYS A 123 6.72 -12.63 -1.75
N LEU A 124 8.04 -12.52 -1.84
CA LEU A 124 8.97 -13.07 -0.87
C LEU A 124 8.82 -12.40 0.50
N ALA A 125 8.84 -11.07 0.54
CA ALA A 125 8.72 -10.29 1.77
C ALA A 125 7.41 -10.60 2.53
N THR A 126 6.28 -10.56 1.84
CA THR A 126 4.96 -10.80 2.44
C THR A 126 4.80 -12.27 2.86
N SER A 127 5.37 -13.22 2.10
CA SER A 127 5.33 -14.64 2.48
C SER A 127 6.14 -14.92 3.74
N ILE A 128 7.31 -14.29 3.90
CA ILE A 128 8.13 -14.40 5.12
C ILE A 128 7.32 -13.90 6.33
N ILE A 129 6.69 -12.73 6.21
CA ILE A 129 5.87 -12.19 7.30
C ILE A 129 4.67 -13.09 7.62
N ALA A 130 4.03 -13.69 6.61
CA ALA A 130 2.95 -14.63 6.83
C ALA A 130 3.41 -15.89 7.59
N ILE A 131 4.60 -16.41 7.27
CA ILE A 131 5.19 -17.54 8.00
C ILE A 131 5.50 -17.13 9.44
N ILE A 132 6.11 -15.96 9.66
CA ILE A 132 6.36 -15.43 11.00
C ILE A 132 5.06 -15.31 11.79
N HIS A 133 4.00 -14.77 11.18
CA HIS A 133 2.68 -14.70 11.79
C HIS A 133 2.15 -16.09 12.17
N LEU A 134 2.23 -17.10 11.30
CA LEU A 134 1.78 -18.46 11.61
C LEU A 134 2.55 -19.04 12.80
N VAL A 135 3.86 -18.86 12.86
CA VAL A 135 4.71 -19.32 13.96
C VAL A 135 4.31 -18.61 15.27
N VAL A 136 4.11 -17.29 15.25
CA VAL A 136 3.76 -16.52 16.44
C VAL A 136 2.33 -16.82 16.92
N ALA A 137 1.36 -16.83 16.01
CA ALA A 137 -0.06 -17.02 16.34
C ALA A 137 -0.33 -18.45 16.82
N TYR A 138 0.10 -19.46 16.04
CA TYR A 138 -0.28 -20.86 16.26
C TYR A 138 0.85 -21.72 16.81
N GLY A 139 2.12 -21.38 16.52
CA GLY A 139 3.26 -22.11 17.07
C GLY A 139 3.58 -21.72 18.52
N LEU A 140 3.57 -20.42 18.82
CA LEU A 140 3.80 -19.89 20.17
C LEU A 140 2.51 -19.65 20.96
N GLY A 141 1.35 -19.71 20.31
CA GLY A 141 0.04 -19.58 20.97
C GLY A 141 -0.29 -18.17 21.47
N VAL A 142 0.26 -17.12 20.84
CA VAL A 142 0.01 -15.71 21.21
C VAL A 142 -1.41 -15.25 20.84
N GLY A 143 -2.15 -16.06 20.07
CA GLY A 143 -3.53 -15.83 19.65
C GLY A 143 -3.64 -15.47 18.17
N ASP A 144 -4.86 -15.51 17.63
CA ASP A 144 -5.15 -15.44 16.18
C ASP A 144 -4.64 -14.17 15.48
N LEU A 145 -4.45 -13.08 16.23
CA LEU A 145 -3.87 -11.84 15.69
C LEU A 145 -2.35 -11.91 15.49
N GLY A 146 -1.66 -12.77 16.25
CA GLY A 146 -0.22 -12.94 16.22
C GLY A 146 0.52 -11.60 16.24
N ILE A 147 1.22 -11.29 15.14
CA ILE A 147 1.99 -10.05 14.95
C ILE A 147 1.17 -8.82 14.56
N PHE A 148 -0.12 -8.95 14.26
CA PHE A 148 -0.93 -7.82 13.76
C PHE A 148 -1.64 -7.10 14.91
N PRO A 149 -1.62 -5.75 14.95
CA PRO A 149 -2.29 -5.00 16.02
C PRO A 149 -3.82 -5.13 16.02
N SER A 150 -4.42 -5.42 14.87
CA SER A 150 -5.87 -5.50 14.73
C SER A 150 -6.29 -6.45 13.60
N LYS A 151 -7.53 -6.93 13.67
CA LYS A 151 -8.18 -7.73 12.61
C LYS A 151 -8.17 -7.01 11.26
N ASN A 152 -8.38 -5.69 11.26
CA ASN A 152 -8.37 -4.88 10.04
C ASN A 152 -6.96 -4.78 9.41
N THR A 153 -5.93 -4.63 10.24
CA THR A 153 -4.53 -4.61 9.77
C THR A 153 -4.14 -5.97 9.19
N MET A 154 -4.50 -7.06 9.87
CA MET A 154 -4.29 -8.42 9.38
C MET A 154 -5.01 -8.64 8.03
N GLY A 155 -6.30 -8.30 7.96
CA GLY A 155 -7.11 -8.43 6.75
C GLY A 155 -6.51 -7.68 5.56
N LYS A 156 -6.14 -6.39 5.73
CA LYS A 156 -5.44 -5.63 4.66
C LYS A 156 -4.20 -6.36 4.17
N ASN A 157 -3.34 -6.79 5.09
CA ASN A 157 -2.05 -7.36 4.73
C ASN A 157 -2.22 -8.73 4.04
N MET A 158 -3.24 -9.52 4.42
CA MET A 158 -3.57 -10.75 3.71
C MET A 158 -4.11 -10.52 2.30
N VAL A 159 -4.81 -9.40 2.04
CA VAL A 159 -5.21 -9.02 0.66
C VAL A 159 -3.98 -8.77 -0.22
N ILE A 160 -2.96 -8.08 0.30
CA ILE A 160 -1.70 -7.83 -0.44
C ILE A 160 -1.00 -9.15 -0.73
N LEU A 161 -0.86 -10.02 0.28
CA LEU A 161 -0.24 -11.33 0.15
C LEU A 161 -0.99 -12.18 -0.90
N TRP A 162 -2.32 -12.22 -0.83
CA TRP A 162 -3.16 -12.91 -1.81
C TRP A 162 -2.92 -12.40 -3.23
N LEU A 163 -3.01 -11.09 -3.44
CA LEU A 163 -2.81 -10.46 -4.75
C LEU A 163 -1.47 -10.88 -5.38
N VAL A 164 -0.38 -10.76 -4.62
CA VAL A 164 0.97 -10.99 -5.17
C VAL A 164 1.28 -12.47 -5.35
N THR A 165 0.85 -13.34 -4.44
CA THR A 165 1.10 -14.78 -4.52
C THR A 165 0.26 -15.43 -5.60
N PHE A 166 -1.03 -15.06 -5.71
CA PHE A 166 -1.91 -15.57 -6.76
C PHE A 166 -1.47 -15.06 -8.15
N ALA A 167 -1.09 -13.79 -8.27
CA ALA A 167 -0.51 -13.27 -9.52
C ALA A 167 0.79 -14.00 -9.90
N THR A 168 1.67 -14.25 -8.92
CA THR A 168 2.93 -14.98 -9.14
C THR A 168 2.69 -16.41 -9.62
N PHE A 169 1.68 -17.10 -9.06
CA PHE A 169 1.27 -18.43 -9.53
C PHE A 169 0.74 -18.42 -10.97
N LEU A 170 -0.06 -17.41 -11.33
CA LEU A 170 -0.65 -17.28 -12.67
C LEU A 170 0.36 -16.87 -13.75
N ASP A 171 1.50 -16.31 -13.35
CA ASP A 171 2.52 -15.75 -14.23
C ASP A 171 3.37 -16.81 -14.94
N PRO A 172 3.25 -16.97 -16.27
CA PRO A 172 4.00 -17.98 -17.02
C PRO A 172 5.51 -17.70 -17.06
N GLY A 173 5.95 -16.45 -16.88
CA GLY A 173 7.38 -16.14 -16.85
C GLY A 173 8.06 -16.40 -15.50
N THR A 174 7.32 -16.90 -14.51
CA THR A 174 7.86 -17.29 -13.20
C THR A 174 8.24 -18.77 -13.24
N ARG A 175 9.35 -19.14 -12.61
CA ARG A 175 9.81 -20.54 -12.53
C ARG A 175 8.78 -21.41 -11.81
N TRP A 176 8.59 -22.63 -12.30
CA TRP A 176 7.57 -23.56 -11.79
C TRP A 176 7.61 -23.79 -10.26
N PRO A 177 8.78 -24.03 -9.62
CA PRO A 177 8.83 -24.19 -8.17
C PRO A 177 8.34 -22.95 -7.41
N SER A 178 8.71 -21.75 -7.87
CA SER A 178 8.26 -20.49 -7.28
C SER A 178 6.76 -20.27 -7.45
N ARG A 179 6.18 -20.75 -8.57
CA ARG A 179 4.72 -20.70 -8.80
C ARG A 179 3.98 -21.62 -7.83
N LEU A 180 4.47 -22.83 -7.60
CA LEU A 180 3.88 -23.76 -6.64
C LEU A 180 3.99 -23.25 -5.20
N ALA A 181 5.15 -22.71 -4.82
CA ALA A 181 5.32 -22.08 -3.51
C ALA A 181 4.35 -20.90 -3.34
N ALA A 182 4.19 -20.06 -4.37
CA ALA A 182 3.24 -18.96 -4.35
C ALA A 182 1.78 -19.46 -4.25
N LEU A 183 1.41 -20.57 -4.90
CA LEU A 183 0.08 -21.16 -4.74
C LEU A 183 -0.18 -21.61 -3.29
N GLY A 184 0.81 -22.24 -2.65
CA GLY A 184 0.72 -22.60 -1.23
C GLY A 184 0.51 -21.38 -0.34
N MET A 185 1.27 -20.31 -0.58
CA MET A 185 1.12 -19.06 0.17
C MET A 185 -0.18 -18.32 -0.13
N ALA A 186 -0.74 -18.45 -1.34
CA ALA A 186 -2.06 -17.94 -1.65
C ALA A 186 -3.14 -18.66 -0.82
N GLY A 187 -3.02 -19.98 -0.64
CA GLY A 187 -3.89 -20.75 0.27
C GLY A 187 -3.81 -20.26 1.71
N VAL A 188 -2.59 -20.01 2.21
CA VAL A 188 -2.37 -19.41 3.54
C VAL A 188 -3.02 -18.03 3.64
N ALA A 189 -2.84 -17.18 2.63
CA ALA A 189 -3.41 -15.83 2.60
C ALA A 189 -4.94 -15.85 2.64
N ALA A 190 -5.58 -16.76 1.89
CA ALA A 190 -7.03 -16.92 1.89
C ALA A 190 -7.54 -17.41 3.26
N TRP A 191 -6.86 -18.40 3.85
CA TRP A 191 -7.22 -18.91 5.17
C TRP A 191 -7.08 -17.84 6.27
N LEU A 192 -5.96 -17.13 6.32
CA LEU A 192 -5.76 -16.03 7.28
C LEU A 192 -6.71 -14.86 7.03
N SER A 193 -7.04 -14.55 5.77
CA SER A 193 -8.05 -13.55 5.46
C SER A 193 -9.43 -13.95 5.99
N PHE A 194 -9.79 -15.22 5.93
CA PHE A 194 -11.03 -15.73 6.51
C PHE A 194 -11.02 -15.60 8.05
N LEU A 195 -9.93 -15.99 8.71
CA LEU A 195 -9.78 -15.86 10.16
C LEU A 195 -9.80 -14.42 10.66
N SER A 196 -9.31 -13.46 9.84
CA SER A 196 -9.38 -12.04 10.18
C SER A 196 -10.81 -11.53 10.41
N SER A 197 -11.84 -12.27 9.95
CA SER A 197 -13.25 -11.89 10.06
C SER A 197 -13.56 -10.50 9.45
N SER A 198 -12.71 -10.02 8.55
CA SER A 198 -12.90 -8.74 7.87
C SER A 198 -13.65 -8.95 6.56
N ALA A 199 -14.94 -8.59 6.53
CA ALA A 199 -15.78 -8.68 5.33
C ALA A 199 -15.16 -7.96 4.13
N THR A 200 -14.60 -6.76 4.36
CA THR A 200 -13.86 -6.00 3.35
C THR A 200 -12.69 -6.81 2.78
N ALA A 201 -11.87 -7.44 3.62
CA ALA A 201 -10.73 -8.23 3.15
C ALA A 201 -11.18 -9.44 2.32
N MET A 202 -12.20 -10.17 2.77
CA MET A 202 -12.73 -11.32 2.04
C MET A 202 -13.28 -10.93 0.67
N LEU A 203 -14.04 -9.83 0.60
CA LEU A 203 -14.59 -9.35 -0.65
C LEU A 203 -13.49 -8.85 -1.62
N LEU A 204 -12.45 -8.20 -1.10
CA LEU A 204 -11.29 -7.82 -1.90
C LEU A 204 -10.49 -9.03 -2.39
N VAL A 205 -10.34 -10.10 -1.59
CA VAL A 205 -9.74 -11.37 -2.03
C VAL A 205 -10.55 -11.97 -3.17
N LEU A 206 -11.87 -12.08 -3.04
CA LEU A 206 -12.74 -12.63 -4.08
C LEU A 206 -12.70 -11.80 -5.37
N ALA A 207 -12.88 -10.48 -5.26
CA ALA A 207 -12.87 -9.59 -6.42
C ALA A 207 -11.51 -9.58 -7.13
N SER A 208 -10.42 -9.54 -6.35
CA SER A 208 -9.07 -9.60 -6.92
C SER A 208 -8.75 -10.96 -7.55
N THR A 209 -9.31 -12.07 -7.04
CA THR A 209 -9.20 -13.40 -7.67
C THR A 209 -9.79 -13.39 -9.08
N LEU A 210 -11.02 -12.88 -9.22
CA LEU A 210 -11.71 -12.78 -10.51
C LEU A 210 -10.90 -11.91 -11.48
N LEU A 211 -10.38 -10.78 -11.01
CA LEU A 211 -9.55 -9.87 -11.80
C LEU A 211 -8.24 -10.50 -12.28
N LEU A 212 -7.49 -11.13 -11.37
CA LEU A 212 -6.23 -11.79 -11.70
C LEU A 212 -6.44 -13.00 -12.63
N ALA A 213 -7.43 -13.85 -12.35
CA ALA A 213 -7.74 -15.02 -13.16
C ALA A 213 -8.20 -14.61 -14.57
N SER A 214 -9.11 -13.63 -14.66
CA SER A 214 -9.58 -13.10 -15.94
C SER A 214 -8.46 -12.46 -16.73
N GLY A 215 -7.59 -11.67 -16.07
CA GLY A 215 -6.39 -11.14 -16.68
C GLY A 215 -5.49 -12.24 -17.23
N ALA A 216 -5.20 -13.28 -16.44
CA ALA A 216 -4.40 -14.42 -16.89
C ALA A 216 -5.02 -15.15 -18.09
N VAL A 217 -6.35 -15.33 -18.13
CA VAL A 217 -7.06 -15.91 -19.28
C VAL A 217 -6.92 -15.02 -20.52
N ILE A 218 -7.13 -13.70 -20.38
CA ILE A 218 -6.96 -12.73 -21.48
C ILE A 218 -5.54 -12.79 -22.05
N LEU A 219 -4.53 -12.90 -21.19
CA LEU A 219 -3.12 -12.95 -21.60
C LEU A 219 -2.74 -14.26 -22.31
N ARG A 220 -3.43 -15.38 -22.03
CA ARG A 220 -3.15 -16.69 -22.65
C ARG A 220 -3.82 -16.91 -24.01
N GLY A 221 -4.75 -16.04 -24.40
CA GLY A 221 -5.29 -15.96 -25.77
C GLY A 221 -6.53 -16.81 -26.03
N GLY A 222 -7.61 -16.17 -26.52
CA GLY A 222 -8.72 -16.88 -27.15
C GLY A 222 -9.98 -16.05 -27.44
N LEU A 223 -10.43 -15.19 -26.52
CA LEU A 223 -11.68 -14.46 -26.74
C LEU A 223 -11.44 -13.06 -27.33
N LEU A 224 -12.24 -12.76 -28.35
CA LEU A 224 -12.20 -11.67 -29.31
C LEU A 224 -11.81 -10.31 -28.70
N ARG A 225 -11.16 -9.42 -29.47
CA ARG A 225 -10.77 -8.07 -29.01
C ARG A 225 -11.92 -7.28 -28.32
N ALA A 226 -13.17 -7.54 -28.69
CA ALA A 226 -14.37 -6.99 -28.04
C ALA A 226 -14.70 -7.61 -26.65
N SER A 227 -14.37 -8.89 -26.41
CA SER A 227 -14.54 -9.54 -25.12
C SER A 227 -13.55 -9.05 -24.08
N ARG A 228 -12.38 -8.51 -24.48
CA ARG A 228 -11.44 -7.88 -23.53
C ARG A 228 -12.07 -6.67 -22.86
N LEU A 229 -12.79 -5.83 -23.62
CA LEU A 229 -13.53 -4.70 -23.07
C LEU A 229 -14.68 -5.17 -22.18
N ALA A 230 -15.45 -6.16 -22.61
CA ALA A 230 -16.55 -6.73 -21.82
C ALA A 230 -16.07 -7.39 -20.51
N THR A 231 -14.96 -8.13 -20.55
CA THR A 231 -14.33 -8.69 -19.35
C THR A 231 -13.81 -7.57 -18.44
N LEU A 232 -13.24 -6.50 -19.00
CA LEU A 232 -12.84 -5.33 -18.22
C LEU A 232 -14.04 -4.62 -17.58
N PHE A 233 -15.15 -4.46 -18.29
CA PHE A 233 -16.40 -3.91 -17.74
C PHE A 233 -17.04 -4.83 -16.70
N LEU A 234 -16.97 -6.16 -16.86
CA LEU A 234 -17.42 -7.13 -15.87
C LEU A 234 -16.51 -7.14 -14.63
N LEU A 235 -15.21 -6.93 -14.80
CA LEU A 235 -14.26 -6.84 -13.70
C LEU A 235 -14.39 -5.53 -12.94
N PHE A 236 -14.48 -4.40 -13.64
CA PHE A 236 -14.79 -3.10 -13.05
C PHE A 236 -16.17 -3.12 -12.39
N GLY A 237 -17.17 -3.72 -13.05
CA GLY A 237 -18.52 -3.88 -12.54
C GLY A 237 -18.57 -4.77 -11.30
N SER A 238 -17.82 -5.88 -11.27
CA SER A 238 -17.76 -6.77 -10.10
C SER A 238 -17.07 -6.11 -8.91
N LEU A 239 -16.00 -5.34 -9.14
CA LEU A 239 -15.31 -4.59 -8.10
C LEU A 239 -16.14 -3.39 -7.62
N LEU A 240 -16.89 -2.74 -8.52
CA LEU A 240 -17.84 -1.69 -8.18
C LEU A 240 -19.02 -2.25 -7.37
N VAL A 241 -19.56 -3.41 -7.73
CA VAL A 241 -20.58 -4.12 -6.96
C VAL A 241 -20.04 -4.52 -5.59
N VAL A 242 -18.80 -4.97 -5.51
CA VAL A 242 -18.13 -5.26 -4.24
C VAL A 242 -17.91 -3.99 -3.41
N ALA A 243 -17.45 -2.90 -4.02
CA ALA A 243 -17.31 -1.61 -3.34
C ALA A 243 -18.67 -1.13 -2.80
N LEU A 244 -19.72 -1.20 -3.62
CA LEU A 244 -21.09 -0.84 -3.24
C LEU A 244 -21.69 -1.79 -2.20
N ALA A 245 -21.30 -3.07 -2.17
CA ALA A 245 -21.73 -4.06 -1.18
C ALA A 245 -20.94 -3.97 0.14
N ILE A 246 -19.73 -3.41 0.13
CA ILE A 246 -18.92 -3.16 1.34
C ILE A 246 -19.41 -1.94 2.10
N LEU A 247 -19.91 -0.90 1.39
CA LEU A 247 -20.36 0.36 2.01
C LEU A 247 -21.36 0.18 3.17
N PRO A 248 -22.35 -0.73 3.13
CA PRO A 248 -23.32 -0.90 4.22
C PRO A 248 -22.84 -1.75 5.41
N TYR A 249 -21.74 -2.52 5.25
CA TYR A 249 -21.36 -3.60 6.17
C TYR A 249 -20.06 -3.35 6.95
N GLN A 250 -19.59 -2.11 7.02
CA GLN A 250 -18.37 -1.81 7.75
C GLN A 250 -18.64 -1.66 9.25
N GLN A 251 -18.44 -2.80 9.95
CA GLN A 251 -18.35 -3.02 11.41
C GLN A 251 -19.67 -3.37 12.11
N VAL A 252 -19.88 -4.67 12.34
CA VAL A 252 -20.56 -5.16 13.55
C VAL A 252 -19.45 -5.63 14.48
N ASP A 253 -19.09 -4.82 15.47
CA ASP A 253 -18.39 -5.31 16.64
C ASP A 253 -19.29 -6.35 17.34
N PRO A 254 -18.81 -7.48 17.92
CA PRO A 254 -19.64 -8.32 18.78
C PRO A 254 -20.35 -7.51 19.89
N VAL A 255 -19.76 -6.39 20.32
CA VAL A 255 -20.40 -5.43 21.23
C VAL A 255 -21.54 -4.67 20.53
N ASP A 256 -21.39 -4.29 19.25
CA ASP A 256 -22.44 -3.69 18.43
C ASP A 256 -23.57 -4.66 18.08
N ALA A 257 -23.30 -5.96 17.98
CA ALA A 257 -24.34 -6.99 17.84
C ALA A 257 -25.22 -7.08 19.10
N VAL A 258 -24.69 -6.72 20.27
CA VAL A 258 -25.43 -6.60 21.52
C VAL A 258 -26.13 -5.24 21.61
N LEU A 259 -25.49 -4.14 21.18
CA LEU A 259 -26.07 -2.78 21.17
C LEU A 259 -27.17 -2.58 20.11
N SER A 260 -27.14 -3.31 19.00
CA SER A 260 -28.21 -3.33 18.00
C SER A 260 -29.49 -3.97 18.56
N ARG A 261 -29.41 -4.84 19.58
CA ARG A 261 -30.58 -5.28 20.36
C ARG A 261 -31.13 -4.20 21.30
N PHE A 262 -30.38 -3.13 21.56
CA PHE A 262 -30.80 -1.94 22.31
C PHE A 262 -31.18 -0.75 21.40
N GLY A 263 -31.34 -0.97 20.08
CA GLY A 263 -31.92 0.02 19.16
C GLY A 263 -30.96 1.06 18.60
N LYS A 264 -29.64 0.82 18.60
CA LYS A 264 -28.68 1.65 17.85
C LYS A 264 -28.22 0.95 16.58
N ASP A 265 -28.69 1.45 15.43
CA ASP A 265 -28.15 1.12 14.11
C ASP A 265 -26.74 1.71 13.98
N SER A 266 -25.69 0.87 13.96
CA SER A 266 -24.29 1.32 14.11
C SER A 266 -23.43 1.27 12.84
N THR A 267 -23.88 0.65 11.73
CA THR A 267 -22.94 0.35 10.63
C THR A 267 -22.72 1.51 9.64
N LEU A 268 -23.64 2.49 9.56
CA LEU A 268 -23.55 3.68 8.68
C LEU A 268 -23.61 5.04 9.42
N THR A 269 -24.23 5.08 10.61
CA THR A 269 -24.41 6.31 11.41
C THR A 269 -23.08 6.86 11.94
N GLY A 270 -22.17 5.98 12.40
CA GLY A 270 -20.88 6.39 12.96
C GLY A 270 -20.00 7.15 11.96
N ARG A 271 -19.77 6.59 10.75
CA ARG A 271 -18.95 7.26 9.74
C ARG A 271 -19.59 8.53 9.20
N THR A 272 -20.90 8.57 9.05
CA THR A 272 -21.62 9.76 8.59
C THR A 272 -21.45 10.92 9.58
N VAL A 273 -21.58 10.65 10.89
CA VAL A 273 -21.32 11.66 11.94
C VAL A 273 -19.84 12.07 11.94
N LEU A 274 -18.91 11.11 11.78
CA LEU A 274 -17.48 11.41 11.71
C LEU A 274 -17.12 12.30 10.51
N TRP A 275 -17.78 12.08 9.37
CA TRP A 275 -17.58 12.88 8.15
C TRP A 275 -18.22 14.25 8.24
N GLN A 276 -19.30 14.42 9.01
CA GLN A 276 -19.84 15.76 9.32
C GLN A 276 -18.79 16.60 10.05
N TYR A 277 -18.08 16.04 11.03
CA TYR A 277 -16.95 16.74 11.67
C TYR A 277 -15.85 17.11 10.67
N ALA A 278 -15.55 16.23 9.71
CA ALA A 278 -14.59 16.54 8.65
C ALA A 278 -15.07 17.70 7.76
N GLU A 279 -16.35 17.67 7.36
CA GLU A 279 -16.96 18.68 6.51
C GLU A 279 -17.00 20.05 7.19
N ASP A 280 -17.38 20.10 8.47
CA ASP A 280 -17.38 21.33 9.24
C ASP A 280 -15.96 21.89 9.36
N GLN A 281 -14.97 21.03 9.62
CA GLN A 281 -13.57 21.44 9.64
C GLN A 281 -13.07 21.94 8.27
N ILE A 282 -13.49 21.31 7.18
CA ILE A 282 -13.17 21.76 5.83
C ILE A 282 -13.83 23.11 5.54
N ARG A 283 -15.05 23.38 6.03
CA ARG A 283 -15.72 24.68 5.87
C ARG A 283 -14.98 25.79 6.61
N GLU A 284 -14.38 25.49 7.77
CA GLU A 284 -13.58 26.46 8.52
C GLU A 284 -12.25 26.79 7.85
N ARG A 285 -11.55 25.79 7.28
CA ARG A 285 -10.24 25.97 6.64
C ARG A 285 -10.14 25.30 5.27
N PRO A 286 -10.91 25.75 4.27
CA PRO A 286 -11.13 24.99 3.03
C PRO A 286 -9.87 24.85 2.19
N LEU A 287 -9.08 25.91 2.02
CA LEU A 287 -7.98 25.89 1.04
C LEU A 287 -6.72 25.21 1.58
N LEU A 288 -6.34 25.51 2.83
CA LEU A 288 -5.04 25.13 3.41
C LEU A 288 -5.12 24.03 4.48
N GLY A 289 -6.32 23.73 4.99
CA GLY A 289 -6.50 22.81 6.11
C GLY A 289 -5.79 23.27 7.40
N VAL A 290 -5.50 22.33 8.29
CA VAL A 290 -4.80 22.58 9.57
C VAL A 290 -3.30 22.30 9.55
N GLY A 291 -2.77 21.91 8.40
CA GLY A 291 -1.40 21.42 8.24
C GLY A 291 -1.25 19.94 8.59
N ALA A 292 -0.16 19.35 8.09
CA ALA A 292 0.16 17.94 8.33
C ALA A 292 0.16 17.59 9.83
N ASN A 293 -0.53 16.50 10.20
CA ASN A 293 -0.72 16.06 11.59
C ASN A 293 -1.35 17.12 12.54
N GLY A 294 -2.02 18.15 12.02
CA GLY A 294 -2.59 19.23 12.83
C GLY A 294 -3.93 18.94 13.52
N PHE A 295 -4.73 17.97 13.04
CA PHE A 295 -6.12 17.79 13.49
C PHE A 295 -6.29 16.90 14.72
N TRP A 296 -5.86 15.63 14.66
CA TRP A 296 -6.08 14.62 15.70
C TRP A 296 -5.20 14.85 16.96
N ARG A 297 -5.45 15.94 17.69
CA ARG A 297 -4.70 16.37 18.87
C ARG A 297 -5.56 16.33 20.12
N TYR A 298 -5.68 15.14 20.73
CA TYR A 298 -6.53 14.91 21.90
C TYR A 298 -6.22 15.86 23.08
N GLN A 299 -4.94 16.08 23.38
CA GLN A 299 -4.52 16.92 24.51
C GLN A 299 -4.83 18.41 24.29
N ASP A 300 -4.99 18.85 23.05
CA ASP A 300 -4.98 20.28 22.68
C ASP A 300 -6.31 20.81 22.14
N SER A 301 -7.29 19.93 21.93
CA SER A 301 -8.55 20.29 21.29
C SER A 301 -9.77 19.68 22.00
N PRO A 302 -10.64 20.52 22.60
CA PRO A 302 -11.91 20.07 23.17
C PRO A 302 -12.82 19.37 22.15
N LEU A 303 -12.76 19.80 20.88
CA LEU A 303 -13.49 19.14 19.80
C LEU A 303 -13.01 17.70 19.60
N ILE A 304 -11.70 17.47 19.60
CA ILE A 304 -11.15 16.12 19.45
C ILE A 304 -11.47 15.26 20.66
N GLN A 305 -11.42 15.81 21.88
CA GLN A 305 -11.85 15.09 23.09
C GLN A 305 -13.32 14.67 23.01
N LYS A 306 -14.20 15.55 22.53
CA LYS A 306 -15.61 15.25 22.28
C LYS A 306 -15.76 14.11 21.25
N ILE A 307 -15.09 14.21 20.11
CA ILE A 307 -15.13 13.17 19.06
C ILE A 307 -14.63 11.83 19.64
N TYR A 308 -13.52 11.82 20.38
CA TYR A 308 -13.00 10.60 20.99
C TYR A 308 -14.01 9.97 21.97
N ALA A 309 -14.67 10.78 22.80
CA ALA A 309 -15.71 10.30 23.69
C ALA A 309 -16.93 9.72 22.94
N GLU A 310 -17.38 10.36 21.86
CA GLU A 310 -18.50 9.89 21.02
C GLU A 310 -18.21 8.56 20.33
N PHE A 311 -16.96 8.28 20.00
CA PHE A 311 -16.51 7.06 19.31
C PHE A 311 -15.81 6.05 20.24
N PHE A 312 -15.97 6.20 21.55
CA PHE A 312 -15.41 5.31 22.58
C PHE A 312 -13.90 5.09 22.44
N LYS A 313 -13.15 6.16 22.14
CA LYS A 313 -11.69 6.17 22.01
C LYS A 313 -11.02 6.76 23.25
N GLY A 314 -9.94 6.13 23.68
CA GLY A 314 -9.09 6.62 24.76
C GLY A 314 -8.10 7.71 24.29
N PRO A 315 -7.49 8.47 25.22
CA PRO A 315 -6.54 9.55 24.92
C PRO A 315 -5.34 9.13 24.05
N TRP A 316 -4.98 7.85 24.10
CA TRP A 316 -3.82 7.27 23.44
C TRP A 316 -4.17 6.49 22.16
N ASP A 317 -5.45 6.43 21.81
CA ASP A 317 -5.89 5.74 20.61
C ASP A 317 -5.56 6.55 19.36
N VAL A 318 -5.07 5.85 18.34
CA VAL A 318 -4.90 6.42 17.01
C VAL A 318 -6.26 6.45 16.33
N PHE A 319 -6.70 7.63 15.90
CA PHE A 319 -7.96 7.81 15.18
C PHE A 319 -7.76 8.49 13.82
N ASN A 320 -8.76 8.37 12.95
CA ASN A 320 -8.77 8.93 11.60
C ASN A 320 -10.20 8.95 11.04
N PHE A 321 -10.43 9.65 9.93
CA PHE A 321 -11.76 9.77 9.31
C PHE A 321 -12.23 8.51 8.58
N HIS A 322 -11.43 7.43 8.55
CA HIS A 322 -11.68 6.22 7.78
C HIS A 322 -12.04 6.49 6.32
N ASN A 323 -11.50 7.58 5.78
CA ASN A 323 -11.63 7.99 4.40
C ASN A 323 -10.42 8.88 4.10
N SER A 324 -9.60 8.45 3.15
CA SER A 324 -8.36 9.13 2.82
C SER A 324 -8.58 10.55 2.29
N TYR A 325 -9.72 10.83 1.65
CA TYR A 325 -9.99 12.16 1.11
C TYR A 325 -10.42 13.15 2.17
N TYR A 326 -11.26 12.75 3.12
CA TYR A 326 -11.57 13.60 4.29
C TYR A 326 -10.31 13.83 5.13
N GLU A 327 -9.50 12.79 5.35
CA GLU A 327 -8.22 12.94 6.06
C GLU A 327 -7.30 13.94 5.37
N ILE A 328 -7.12 13.84 4.05
CA ILE A 328 -6.28 14.76 3.29
C ILE A 328 -6.88 16.16 3.28
N ALA A 329 -8.19 16.33 3.06
CA ALA A 329 -8.83 17.63 2.98
C ALA A 329 -8.76 18.39 4.31
N VAL A 330 -8.97 17.72 5.44
CA VAL A 330 -8.87 18.35 6.76
C VAL A 330 -7.44 18.78 7.05
N HIS A 331 -6.45 17.93 6.77
CA HIS A 331 -5.05 18.23 7.08
C HIS A 331 -4.38 19.18 6.07
N GLN A 332 -4.65 19.02 4.78
CA GLN A 332 -3.93 19.67 3.68
C GLN A 332 -4.78 20.65 2.88
N GLY A 333 -6.06 20.78 3.21
CA GLY A 333 -7.03 21.58 2.47
C GLY A 333 -7.39 20.99 1.11
N LEU A 334 -8.31 21.66 0.42
CA LEU A 334 -8.74 21.31 -0.93
C LEU A 334 -7.60 21.43 -1.95
N ILE A 335 -6.60 22.28 -1.70
CA ILE A 335 -5.40 22.36 -2.55
C ILE A 335 -4.59 21.06 -2.45
N GLY A 336 -4.30 20.61 -1.22
CA GLY A 336 -3.61 19.34 -1.00
C GLY A 336 -4.40 18.14 -1.52
N LEU A 337 -5.72 18.13 -1.32
CA LEU A 337 -6.61 17.13 -1.91
C LEU A 337 -6.53 17.15 -3.44
N GLY A 338 -6.50 18.32 -4.06
CA GLY A 338 -6.34 18.48 -5.50
C GLY A 338 -5.04 17.87 -6.03
N PHE A 339 -3.91 18.11 -5.35
CA PHE A 339 -2.63 17.50 -5.71
C PHE A 339 -2.61 15.99 -5.52
N ALA A 340 -3.15 15.48 -4.40
CA ALA A 340 -3.28 14.05 -4.16
C ALA A 340 -4.18 13.38 -5.21
N GLY A 341 -5.33 14.00 -5.52
CA GLY A 341 -6.27 13.53 -6.53
C GLY A 341 -5.68 13.53 -7.93
N LEU A 342 -4.97 14.59 -8.32
CA LEU A 342 -4.28 14.65 -9.61
C LEU A 342 -3.23 13.54 -9.74
N ALA A 343 -2.40 13.33 -8.71
CA ALA A 343 -1.41 12.26 -8.69
C ALA A 343 -2.06 10.86 -8.72
N LEU A 344 -3.15 10.66 -7.99
CA LEU A 344 -3.93 9.42 -8.00
C LEU A 344 -4.51 9.12 -9.39
N LEU A 345 -5.19 10.09 -10.00
CA LEU A 345 -5.80 9.95 -11.33
C LEU A 345 -4.74 9.70 -12.41
N TRP A 346 -3.62 10.43 -12.35
CA TRP A 346 -2.49 10.21 -13.24
C TRP A 346 -1.91 8.80 -13.08
N GLY A 347 -1.67 8.36 -11.85
CA GLY A 347 -1.16 7.02 -11.57
C GLY A 347 -2.12 5.93 -12.04
N ALA A 348 -3.43 6.14 -11.81
CA ALA A 348 -4.46 5.22 -12.22
C ALA A 348 -4.56 5.09 -13.75
N PHE A 349 -4.46 6.21 -14.45
CA PHE A 349 -4.39 6.24 -15.91
C PHE A 349 -3.16 5.50 -16.44
N MET A 350 -1.97 5.74 -15.87
CA MET A 350 -0.73 5.10 -16.32
C MET A 350 -0.76 3.58 -16.12
N ILE A 351 -1.24 3.12 -14.97
CA ILE A 351 -1.38 1.69 -14.65
C ILE A 351 -2.42 1.04 -15.57
N SER A 352 -3.59 1.66 -15.75
CA SER A 352 -4.65 1.15 -16.63
C SER A 352 -4.17 1.00 -18.06
N ARG A 353 -3.53 2.06 -18.60
CA ARG A 353 -2.94 2.02 -19.94
C ARG A 353 -1.93 0.88 -20.06
N TRP A 354 -1.02 0.74 -19.10
CA TRP A 354 0.01 -0.31 -19.12
C TRP A 354 -0.60 -1.72 -19.12
N ALA A 355 -1.61 -1.96 -18.27
CA ALA A 355 -2.31 -3.24 -18.22
C ALA A 355 -3.02 -3.57 -19.53
N PHE A 356 -3.56 -2.56 -20.24
CA PHE A 356 -4.31 -2.76 -21.47
C PHE A 356 -3.45 -2.80 -22.74
N THR A 357 -2.25 -2.21 -22.75
CA THR A 357 -1.37 -2.21 -23.94
C THR A 357 -0.33 -3.31 -23.93
N ASP A 358 0.34 -3.55 -22.80
CA ASP A 358 1.50 -4.45 -22.75
C ASP A 358 1.12 -5.89 -22.37
N GLY A 359 0.03 -6.07 -21.62
CA GLY A 359 -0.52 -7.38 -21.28
C GLY A 359 0.47 -8.37 -20.64
N SER A 360 0.98 -8.07 -19.44
CA SER A 360 1.81 -9.00 -18.66
C SER A 360 1.21 -9.26 -17.27
N MET A 361 1.49 -10.42 -16.66
CA MET A 361 0.97 -10.69 -15.31
C MET A 361 1.42 -9.66 -14.26
N PRO A 362 2.66 -9.12 -14.27
CA PRO A 362 3.01 -7.99 -13.42
C PRO A 362 2.13 -6.75 -13.64
N SER A 363 1.76 -6.42 -14.88
CA SER A 363 0.87 -5.29 -15.15
C SER A 363 -0.58 -5.55 -14.68
N VAL A 364 -1.07 -6.79 -14.82
CA VAL A 364 -2.39 -7.20 -14.32
C VAL A 364 -2.42 -7.18 -12.79
N TYR A 365 -1.34 -7.63 -12.14
CA TYR A 365 -1.16 -7.55 -10.70
C TYR A 365 -1.22 -6.12 -10.19
N ILE A 366 -0.43 -5.22 -10.78
CA ILE A 366 -0.40 -3.81 -10.37
C ILE A 366 -1.77 -3.14 -10.62
N PHE A 367 -2.46 -3.49 -11.71
CA PHE A 367 -3.82 -3.03 -11.96
C PHE A 367 -4.82 -3.53 -10.92
N ALA A 368 -4.77 -4.81 -10.56
CA ALA A 368 -5.60 -5.38 -9.51
C ALA A 368 -5.32 -4.76 -8.14
N HIS A 369 -4.05 -4.53 -7.83
CA HIS A 369 -3.62 -3.86 -6.61
C HIS A 369 -4.13 -2.41 -6.57
N MET A 370 -4.01 -1.68 -7.68
CA MET A 370 -4.58 -0.34 -7.82
C MET A 370 -6.09 -0.32 -7.54
N MET A 371 -6.84 -1.26 -8.12
CA MET A 371 -8.28 -1.37 -7.88
C MET A 371 -8.60 -1.54 -6.40
N VAL A 372 -7.85 -2.41 -5.71
CA VAL A 372 -7.97 -2.61 -4.25
C VAL A 372 -7.60 -1.34 -3.48
N VAL A 373 -6.58 -0.60 -3.91
CA VAL A 373 -6.19 0.70 -3.32
C VAL A 373 -7.35 1.69 -3.43
N LEU A 374 -7.93 1.88 -4.61
CA LEU A 374 -9.04 2.83 -4.83
C LEU A 374 -10.23 2.54 -3.91
N VAL A 375 -10.68 1.29 -3.85
CA VAL A 375 -11.78 0.89 -2.95
C VAL A 375 -11.41 1.17 -1.49
N ARG A 376 -10.21 0.77 -1.08
CA ARG A 376 -9.78 0.93 0.31
C ARG A 376 -9.68 2.39 0.72
N THR A 377 -9.23 3.29 -0.16
CA THR A 377 -9.09 4.73 0.17
C THR A 377 -10.43 5.39 0.56
N MET A 378 -11.58 4.81 0.21
CA MET A 378 -12.91 5.29 0.64
C MET A 378 -13.24 4.86 2.06
N THR A 379 -12.63 3.76 2.50
CA THR A 379 -12.98 3.04 3.73
C THR A 379 -11.94 3.19 4.83
N GLU A 380 -10.74 3.65 4.47
CA GLU A 380 -9.60 3.81 5.37
C GLU A 380 -8.78 5.05 4.99
N ALA A 381 -8.22 5.70 6.01
CA ALA A 381 -7.36 6.86 5.86
C ALA A 381 -5.88 6.45 5.87
N ASP A 382 -5.44 5.73 4.83
CA ASP A 382 -4.04 5.31 4.71
C ASP A 382 -3.40 5.57 3.34
N PHE A 383 -4.10 6.26 2.45
CA PHE A 383 -3.48 6.83 1.27
C PHE A 383 -2.47 7.89 1.68
N LEU A 384 -1.26 7.84 1.12
CA LEU A 384 -0.18 8.80 1.37
C LEU A 384 0.29 8.89 2.83
N LYS A 385 0.07 7.84 3.64
CA LYS A 385 0.83 7.64 4.88
C LYS A 385 2.29 7.29 4.56
N PRO A 386 3.30 7.77 5.27
CA PRO A 386 4.67 7.36 4.97
C PRO A 386 4.90 5.84 5.17
N PHE A 387 5.75 5.25 4.33
CA PHE A 387 6.27 3.88 4.48
C PHE A 387 5.23 2.76 4.61
N VAL A 388 4.03 2.89 4.04
CA VAL A 388 3.08 1.78 3.99
C VAL A 388 3.15 1.10 2.63
N LEU A 389 3.64 -0.14 2.62
CA LEU A 389 3.83 -0.91 1.39
C LEU A 389 2.59 -0.91 0.47
N PHE A 390 1.40 -0.94 1.06
CA PHE A 390 0.11 -0.97 0.36
C PHE A 390 -0.01 0.09 -0.74
N HIS A 391 0.22 1.39 -0.47
CA HIS A 391 0.14 2.40 -1.53
C HIS A 391 1.49 2.61 -2.23
N MET A 392 2.62 2.20 -1.63
CA MET A 392 3.91 2.22 -2.34
C MET A 392 3.87 1.34 -3.59
N ILE A 393 3.20 0.18 -3.54
CA ILE A 393 3.00 -0.69 -4.71
C ILE A 393 2.26 0.04 -5.84
N PHE A 394 1.25 0.85 -5.51
CA PHE A 394 0.54 1.69 -6.49
C PHE A 394 1.50 2.68 -7.16
N TRP A 395 2.29 3.43 -6.38
CA TRP A 395 3.23 4.41 -6.92
C TRP A 395 4.35 3.77 -7.74
N ILE A 396 4.96 2.69 -7.24
CA ILE A 396 5.97 1.91 -7.98
C ILE A 396 5.39 1.43 -9.30
N GLY A 397 4.14 0.95 -9.30
CA GLY A 397 3.41 0.53 -10.48
C GLY A 397 3.22 1.63 -11.53
N ALA A 398 2.74 2.80 -11.11
CA ALA A 398 2.58 3.97 -11.97
C ALA A 398 3.92 4.43 -12.59
N LEU A 399 4.98 4.45 -11.77
CA LEU A 399 6.32 4.84 -12.22
C LEU A 399 6.93 3.80 -13.18
N ALA A 400 6.74 2.50 -12.91
CA ALA A 400 7.17 1.43 -13.81
C ALA A 400 6.46 1.50 -15.18
N ALA A 401 5.16 1.86 -15.20
CA ALA A 401 4.41 2.09 -16.43
C ALA A 401 4.96 3.26 -17.27
N VAL A 402 5.48 4.31 -16.62
CA VAL A 402 6.07 5.48 -17.29
C VAL A 402 7.47 5.20 -17.81
N LYS A 403 8.30 4.47 -17.04
CA LYS A 403 9.65 4.06 -17.45
C LYS A 403 9.65 3.30 -18.78
N ARG A 404 8.64 2.44 -18.99
CA ARG A 404 8.48 1.62 -20.20
C ARG A 404 8.20 2.40 -21.48
N ARG A 405 7.88 3.69 -21.42
CA ARG A 405 7.55 4.53 -22.59
C ARG A 405 8.76 4.85 -23.50
N ARG A 406 9.84 4.08 -23.43
CA ARG A 406 10.92 4.05 -24.44
C ARG A 406 10.58 2.95 -25.44
N GLY A 407 9.84 3.33 -26.46
CA GLY A 407 9.62 2.60 -27.71
C GLY A 407 9.67 3.62 -28.83
#